data_AF-A0A6L9IYN7-F1
#
_entry.id   AF-A0A6L9IYN7-F1
#
_cell.length_a   1.000
_cell.length_b   1.000
_cell.length_c   1.000
_cell.angle_alpha   90.00
_cell.angle_beta   90.00
_cell.angle_gamma   90.00
#
_symmetry.space_group_name_H-M   'P 1'
#
loop_
_entity.id
_entity.type
_entity.pdbx_description
1 polymer ?
#
loop_
_entity_poly.entity_id
_entity_poly.type
_entity_poly.pdbx_seq_one_letter_code
_entity_poly.pdbx_strand_id
1 'polypeptide(L)'
;MTYIPVHLRHLVIERANGCCEYCRIGQGRRVIDFAIDHIIAEKRGGPTEADNLCLSCYWCNSHKGSDISSVDCSGTGEVHATI
;
A
#
# COMPACT_ATOMS: atom_id res chain seq x y z
N MET A 1 7.33 -11.58 -4.55
CA MET A 1 7.64 -11.52 -3.12
C MET A 1 9.14 -11.54 -2.94
N THR A 2 9.78 -10.43 -3.29
CA THR A 2 11.16 -10.15 -2.87
C THR A 2 11.18 -9.94 -1.36
N TYR A 3 12.34 -10.21 -0.77
CA TYR A 3 12.56 -9.93 0.64
C TYR A 3 12.54 -8.41 0.87
N ILE A 4 11.64 -7.94 1.74
CA ILE A 4 11.62 -6.56 2.22
C ILE A 4 12.50 -6.48 3.48
N PRO A 5 13.61 -5.73 3.45
CA PRO A 5 14.47 -5.50 4.60
C PRO A 5 13.71 -5.05 5.84
N VAL A 6 14.14 -5.54 7.00
CA VAL A 6 13.52 -5.22 8.30
C VAL A 6 13.46 -3.70 8.52
N HIS A 7 14.53 -2.96 8.22
CA HIS A 7 14.56 -1.51 8.39
C HIS A 7 13.48 -0.77 7.55
N LEU A 8 13.18 -1.24 6.33
CA LEU A 8 12.12 -0.66 5.51
C LEU A 8 10.74 -0.98 6.09
N ARG A 9 10.54 -2.17 6.66
CA ARG A 9 9.29 -2.52 7.34
C ARG A 9 9.01 -1.59 8.52
N HIS A 10 10.02 -1.37 9.37
CA HIS A 10 9.91 -0.46 10.50
C HIS A 10 9.61 0.96 10.04
N LEU A 11 10.39 1.47 9.08
CA LEU A 11 10.21 2.81 8.53
C LEU A 11 8.78 3.05 8.02
N VAL A 12 8.23 2.12 7.25
CA VAL A 12 6.88 2.24 6.69
C VAL A 12 5.81 2.18 7.79
N ILE A 13 5.96 1.30 8.79
CA ILE A 13 5.02 1.20 9.91
C ILE A 13 5.03 2.49 10.76
N GLU A 14 6.22 3.01 11.07
CA GLU A 14 6.39 4.24 11.85
C GLU A 14 5.85 5.47 11.10
N ARG A 15 6.21 5.62 9.82
CA ARG A 15 5.69 6.69 8.95
C ARG A 15 4.16 6.67 8.87
N ALA A 16 3.58 5.48 8.77
CA ALA A 16 2.15 5.30 8.65
C ALA A 16 1.40 5.42 10.00
N ASN A 17 2.13 5.50 11.13
CA ASN A 17 1.58 5.53 12.49
C ASN A 17 0.57 4.39 12.75
N GLY A 18 0.85 3.19 12.21
CA GLY A 18 -0.05 2.03 12.31
C GLY A 18 -1.37 2.17 11.55
N CYS A 19 -1.50 3.15 10.65
CA CYS A 19 -2.68 3.37 9.82
C CYS A 19 -2.44 2.95 8.36
N CYS A 20 -3.50 2.58 7.65
CA CYS A 20 -3.40 2.28 6.23
C CYS A 20 -3.10 3.60 5.49
N GLU A 21 -2.07 3.63 4.64
CA GLU A 21 -1.70 4.85 3.92
C GLU A 21 -2.72 5.21 2.84
N TYR A 22 -3.49 4.24 2.36
CA TYR A 22 -4.59 4.45 1.41
C TYR A 22 -5.86 5.00 2.07
N CYS A 23 -6.42 4.27 3.05
CA CYS A 23 -7.74 4.62 3.63
C CYS A 23 -7.67 5.21 5.06
N ARG A 24 -6.47 5.43 5.60
CA ARG A 24 -6.20 6.04 6.92
C ARG A 24 -6.82 5.33 8.13
N ILE A 25 -7.30 4.11 7.96
CA ILE A 25 -7.82 3.33 9.09
C ILE A 25 -6.68 2.78 9.95
N GLY A 26 -6.79 2.89 11.27
CA GLY A 26 -5.81 2.33 12.20
C GLY A 26 -5.92 0.80 12.37
N GLN A 27 -4.79 0.14 12.62
CA GLN A 27 -4.71 -1.30 12.93
C GLN A 27 -5.62 -1.70 14.10
N GLY A 28 -5.72 -0.87 15.13
CA GLY A 28 -6.54 -1.16 16.32
C GLY A 28 -8.05 -1.27 16.06
N ARG A 29 -8.52 -1.00 14.85
CA ARG A 29 -9.92 -1.16 14.43
C ARG A 29 -10.16 -2.42 13.58
N ARG A 30 -9.14 -3.26 13.34
CA ARG A 30 -9.25 -4.42 12.43
C ARG A 30 -8.71 -5.70 13.06
N VAL A 31 -9.34 -6.82 12.67
CA VAL A 31 -8.97 -8.19 13.08
C VAL A 31 -7.80 -8.74 12.24
N ILE A 32 -7.54 -8.13 11.09
CA ILE A 32 -6.54 -8.59 10.12
C ILE A 32 -5.36 -7.62 10.13
N ASP A 33 -4.15 -8.18 10.23
CA ASP A 33 -2.90 -7.43 10.17
C ASP A 33 -2.73 -6.66 8.87
N PHE A 34 -1.98 -5.56 8.96
CA PHE A 34 -1.68 -4.74 7.79
C PHE A 34 -0.42 -5.30 7.13
N ALA A 35 -0.40 -5.27 5.81
CA ALA A 35 0.73 -5.74 5.02
C ALA A 35 1.55 -4.56 4.52
N ILE A 36 2.85 -4.78 4.35
CA ILE A 36 3.69 -3.88 3.58
C ILE A 36 3.48 -4.23 2.11
N ASP A 37 2.96 -3.26 1.35
CA ASP A 37 2.63 -3.42 -0.06
C ASP A 37 3.45 -2.47 -0.93
N HIS A 38 3.77 -2.90 -2.15
CA HIS A 38 4.49 -2.09 -3.12
C HIS A 38 3.52 -1.23 -3.93
N ILE A 39 3.53 0.09 -3.79
CA ILE A 39 2.67 1.04 -4.52
C ILE A 39 2.68 0.72 -6.03
N ILE A 40 3.86 0.63 -6.62
CA ILE A 40 4.10 0.02 -7.93
C ILE A 40 4.41 -1.46 -7.70
N ALA A 41 3.56 -2.35 -8.20
CA ALA A 41 3.73 -3.78 -7.98
C ALA A 41 5.08 -4.32 -8.51
N GLU A 42 5.68 -5.27 -7.80
CA GLU A 42 6.94 -5.92 -8.21
C GLU A 42 6.86 -6.49 -9.64
N LYS A 43 5.70 -7.05 -10.02
CA LYS A 43 5.45 -7.60 -11.37
C LYS A 43 5.54 -6.55 -12.49
N ARG A 44 5.47 -5.27 -12.15
CA ARG A 44 5.63 -4.12 -13.06
C ARG A 44 7.01 -3.46 -12.94
N GLY A 45 7.95 -4.10 -12.23
CA GLY A 45 9.28 -3.55 -11.98
C GLY A 45 9.32 -2.52 -10.85
N GLY A 46 8.31 -2.49 -9.97
CA GLY A 46 8.33 -1.59 -8.81
C GLY A 46 9.47 -1.94 -7.84
N PRO A 47 10.29 -0.96 -7.42
CA PRO A 47 11.45 -1.21 -6.57
C PRO A 47 11.05 -1.47 -5.11
N THR A 48 11.86 -2.23 -4.38
CA THR A 48 11.68 -2.43 -2.93
C THR A 48 12.37 -1.31 -2.17
N GLU A 49 11.80 -0.11 -2.24
CA GLU A 49 12.34 1.13 -1.67
C GLU A 49 11.28 1.83 -0.80
N ALA A 50 11.72 2.64 0.17
CA ALA A 50 10.83 3.30 1.12
C ALA A 50 9.69 4.09 0.47
N ASP A 51 9.97 4.76 -0.65
CA ASP A 51 9.00 5.57 -1.41
C ASP A 51 8.00 4.72 -2.21
N ASN A 52 8.34 3.47 -2.51
CA ASN A 52 7.47 2.54 -3.23
C ASN A 52 6.79 1.52 -2.29
N LEU A 53 7.08 1.54 -0.98
CA LEU A 53 6.45 0.67 0.00
C LEU A 53 5.44 1.47 0.83
N CYS A 54 4.32 0.85 1.18
CA CYS A 54 3.31 1.46 2.02
C CYS A 54 2.66 0.46 2.99
N LEU A 55 2.14 0.95 4.12
CA LEU A 55 1.34 0.14 5.02
C LEU A 55 -0.10 0.07 4.50
N SER A 56 -0.54 -1.11 4.08
CA SER A 56 -1.85 -1.33 3.47
C SER A 56 -2.70 -2.29 4.30
N CYS A 57 -3.97 -1.95 4.50
CA CYS A 57 -4.92 -2.89 5.09
C CYS A 57 -5.31 -3.96 4.06
N TYR A 58 -5.75 -5.13 4.54
CA TYR A 58 -6.15 -6.25 3.69
C TYR A 58 -7.04 -5.84 2.50
N TRP A 59 -8.05 -5.00 2.73
CA TRP A 59 -9.00 -4.58 1.69
C TRP A 59 -8.39 -3.70 0.61
N CYS A 60 -7.54 -2.74 0.99
CA CYS A 60 -6.85 -1.88 0.02
C CYS A 60 -5.81 -2.69 -0.77
N ASN A 61 -5.09 -3.57 -0.08
CA ASN A 61 -4.12 -4.47 -0.70
C ASN A 61 -4.79 -5.42 -1.70
N SER A 62 -5.92 -6.02 -1.34
CA SER A 62 -6.68 -6.91 -2.22
C SER A 62 -7.23 -6.20 -3.46
N HIS A 63 -7.77 -4.97 -3.32
CA HIS A 63 -8.23 -4.19 -4.48
C HIS A 63 -7.09 -3.91 -5.46
N LYS A 64 -5.90 -3.59 -4.97
CA LYS A 64 -4.73 -3.38 -5.82
C LYS A 64 -4.21 -4.67 -6.46
N GLY A 65 -4.34 -5.81 -5.79
CA GLY A 65 -3.94 -7.11 -6.32
C GLY A 65 -4.83 -7.62 -7.46
N SER A 66 -6.13 -7.35 -7.38
CA SER A 66 -7.13 -7.76 -8.36
C SER A 66 -7.28 -6.79 -9.54
N ASP A 67 -7.06 -5.50 -9.35
CA ASP A 67 -7.36 -4.50 -10.37
C ASP A 67 -6.16 -3.62 -10.77
N ILE A 68 -5.95 -3.59 -12.08
CA ILE A 68 -5.08 -2.67 -12.80
C ILE A 68 -5.73 -1.28 -12.73
N SER A 69 -5.65 -0.59 -11.60
CA SER A 69 -5.87 0.87 -11.56
C SER A 69 -5.28 1.44 -10.29
N SER A 70 -4.32 2.36 -10.46
CA SER A 70 -3.87 3.22 -9.37
C SER A 70 -5.05 4.13 -9.02
N VAL A 71 -5.69 3.90 -7.88
CA VAL A 71 -6.63 4.88 -7.34
C VAL A 71 -5.80 5.90 -6.56
N ASP A 72 -5.61 7.07 -7.18
CA ASP A 72 -5.20 8.29 -6.49
C ASP A 72 -6.31 8.66 -5.50
N CYS A 73 -6.08 8.40 -4.21
CA CYS A 73 -7.00 8.79 -3.13
C CYS A 73 -6.82 10.27 -2.72
N SER A 74 -6.56 11.14 -3.69
CA SER A 74 -6.52 12.60 -3.51
C SER A 74 -7.92 13.20 -3.64
N GLY A 75 -8.87 12.82 -2.78
CA GLY A 75 -10.12 13.58 -2.54
C GLY A 75 -11.10 13.86 -3.71
N THR A 76 -10.81 13.47 -4.95
CA THR A 76 -11.69 13.63 -6.11
C THR A 76 -11.63 12.36 -6.94
N GLY A 77 -12.73 11.61 -6.96
CA GLY A 77 -12.85 10.35 -7.69
C GLY A 77 -12.90 10.55 -9.20
N GLU A 78 -11.75 10.79 -9.82
CA GLU A 78 -11.60 10.77 -11.27
C GLU A 78 -10.63 9.64 -11.66
N VAL A 79 -11.22 8.51 -12.04
CA VAL A 79 -10.51 7.36 -12.60
C VAL A 79 -10.16 7.65 -14.06
N HIS A 80 -8.99 8.24 -14.31
CA HIS A 80 -8.49 8.35 -15.68
C HIS A 80 -7.83 7.03 -16.10
N ALA A 81 -8.65 6.14 -16.66
CA ALA A 81 -8.16 5.03 -17.48
C ALA A 81 -7.80 5.61 -18.86
N THR A 82 -6.51 5.80 -19.13
CA THR A 82 -6.03 6.08 -20.48
C THR A 82 -5.27 4.86 -20.98
N ILE A 83 -5.85 4.22 -22.01
CA ILE A 83 -5.20 3.28 -22.91
C ILE A 83 -4.16 3.98 -23.79
#